data_AF-A0A954YEV3-F1
#
_entry.id   AF-A0A954YEV3-F1
#
_cell.length_a   1.000
_cell.length_b   1.000
_cell.length_c   1.000
_cell.angle_alpha   90.00
_cell.angle_beta   90.00
_cell.angle_gamma   90.00
#
_symmetry.space_group_name_H-M   'P 1'
#
loop_
_entity.id
_entity.type
_entity.pdbx_description
1 polymer ?
#
loop_
_entity_poly.entity_id
_entity_poly.type
_entity_poly.pdbx_seq_one_letter_code
_entity_poly.pdbx_strand_id
1 'polypeptide(L)'
;MQYRYARILRISTGAPARRLSRLATSLVLPCCLLACDAKPAEPSPTQTEMRVEPPALLPQAMFAPGLERDYPEVSAFLREFLDSCLAGDYVAYRRMVGREASPESRERFRAIFHALDNVRVESIETPIHDQPETHVVICHVAMKEGSQISLRRGAERRVAILVFREDGQWRLAPAPPKFQPRDAQEQAVEEQPDANDLAPDYAWTDDIDS
;
A
#
# COMPACT_ATOMS: atom_id res chain seq x y z
N MET A 1 1.93 -22.56 10.60
CA MET A 1 2.63 -21.95 9.45
C MET A 1 2.84 -20.47 9.75
N GLN A 2 4.04 -20.09 10.21
CA GLN A 2 4.39 -18.69 10.50
C GLN A 2 4.93 -18.04 9.22
N TYR A 3 4.19 -17.09 8.65
CA TYR A 3 4.73 -16.25 7.58
C TYR A 3 5.72 -15.27 8.19
N ARG A 4 6.98 -15.72 8.29
CA ARG A 4 8.13 -14.84 8.50
C ARG A 4 8.22 -13.94 7.28
N TYR A 5 7.83 -12.68 7.46
CA TYR A 5 8.23 -11.61 6.56
C TYR A 5 9.74 -11.74 6.34
N ALA A 6 10.15 -11.96 5.08
CA ALA A 6 11.54 -12.03 4.67
C ALA A 6 12.16 -10.64 4.84
N ARG A 7 12.55 -10.35 6.06
CA ARG A 7 13.34 -9.20 6.47
C ARG A 7 14.73 -9.41 5.88
N ILE A 8 15.05 -8.69 4.81
CA ILE A 8 16.45 -8.48 4.42
C ILE A 8 17.10 -7.65 5.52
N LEU A 9 17.50 -8.33 6.59
CA LEU A 9 18.35 -7.80 7.64
C LEU A 9 19.78 -7.83 7.11
N ARG A 10 20.35 -6.66 6.83
CA ARG A 10 21.80 -6.50 6.94
C ARG A 10 22.15 -6.72 8.41
N ILE A 11 22.61 -7.92 8.71
CA ILE A 11 23.18 -8.27 10.01
C ILE A 11 24.53 -7.55 10.10
N SER A 12 24.57 -6.40 10.76
CA SER A 12 25.80 -5.82 11.27
C SER A 12 26.20 -6.61 12.52
N THR A 13 27.04 -7.63 12.33
CA THR A 13 27.70 -8.33 13.43
C THR A 13 28.71 -7.38 14.08
N GLY A 14 28.44 -6.98 15.33
CA GLY A 14 29.31 -6.06 16.07
C GLY A 14 29.16 -6.19 17.59
N ALA A 15 29.73 -7.28 18.11
CA ALA A 15 30.27 -7.49 19.47
C ALA A 15 29.34 -7.44 20.71
N PRO A 16 29.48 -8.43 21.64
CA PRO A 16 28.85 -8.41 22.95
C PRO A 16 29.76 -7.85 24.06
N ALA A 17 29.07 -7.52 25.17
CA ALA A 17 29.55 -7.42 26.55
C ALA A 17 30.18 -6.09 27.00
N ARG A 18 29.52 -5.45 27.97
CA ARG A 18 29.91 -5.53 29.40
C ARG A 18 28.82 -4.91 30.28
N ARG A 19 28.37 -5.71 31.26
CA ARG A 19 27.75 -5.20 32.50
C ARG A 19 28.82 -4.46 33.31
N LEU A 20 28.40 -3.44 34.06
CA LEU A 20 28.98 -2.70 35.19
C LEU A 20 28.34 -1.30 35.09
N SER A 21 27.99 -0.53 36.10
CA SER A 21 27.90 -0.67 37.54
C SER A 21 27.05 0.53 38.00
N ARG A 22 26.39 0.41 39.17
CA ARG A 22 25.83 1.56 39.89
C ARG A 22 26.93 2.59 40.14
N LEU A 23 26.62 3.88 40.06
CA LEU A 23 26.89 4.88 41.10
C LEU A 23 26.37 6.25 40.65
N ALA A 24 25.59 6.86 41.55
CA ALA A 24 25.20 8.25 41.51
C ALA A 24 26.43 9.14 41.64
N THR A 25 26.57 10.16 40.79
CA THR A 25 27.41 11.32 41.09
C THR A 25 26.81 12.53 40.38
N SER A 26 26.25 13.43 41.19
CA SER A 26 25.80 14.76 40.77
C SER A 26 27.02 15.54 40.29
N LEU A 27 27.03 15.92 39.01
CA LEU A 27 28.03 16.82 38.44
C LEU A 27 27.31 18.10 38.01
N VAL A 28 27.59 19.19 38.74
CA VAL A 28 27.21 20.55 38.38
C VAL A 28 28.00 20.92 37.12
N LEU A 29 27.30 20.95 35.98
CA LEU A 29 27.88 21.30 34.69
C LEU A 29 27.88 22.83 34.52
N PRO A 30 29.03 23.47 34.28
CA PRO A 30 29.11 24.91 34.06
C PRO A 30 28.48 25.27 32.70
N CYS A 31 27.64 26.30 32.71
CA CYS A 31 27.11 26.97 31.52
C CYS A 31 28.25 27.50 30.64
N CYS A 32 28.76 26.67 29.74
CA CYS A 32 29.53 27.14 28.59
C CYS A 32 28.54 27.69 27.56
N LEU A 33 28.39 29.02 27.58
CA LEU A 33 27.83 29.83 26.49
C LEU A 33 28.76 29.72 25.26
N LEU A 34 28.74 28.56 24.59
CA LEU A 34 29.28 28.45 23.26
C LEU A 34 28.21 28.99 22.31
N ALA A 35 28.47 30.20 21.81
CA ALA A 35 27.82 30.75 20.63
C ALA A 35 28.08 29.78 19.47
N CYS A 36 27.18 28.80 19.31
CA CYS A 36 27.10 28.00 18.11
C CYS A 36 26.77 28.99 16.99
N ASP A 37 27.75 29.18 16.11
CA ASP A 37 27.59 29.82 14.80
C ASP A 37 26.44 29.09 14.09
N ALA A 38 25.24 29.63 14.25
CA ALA A 38 24.03 29.08 13.69
C ALA A 38 24.12 29.31 12.19
N LYS A 39 24.64 28.29 11.49
CA LYS A 39 24.60 28.20 10.04
C LYS A 39 23.19 28.64 9.61
N PRO A 40 23.05 29.68 8.77
CA PRO A 40 21.76 30.25 8.42
C PRO A 40 20.87 29.10 7.95
N ALA A 41 19.78 28.89 8.70
CA ALA A 41 18.81 27.86 8.40
C ALA A 41 18.32 28.11 6.98
N GLU A 42 18.68 27.22 6.06
CA GLU A 42 18.10 27.21 4.72
C GLU A 42 16.58 27.23 4.89
N PRO A 43 15.88 28.09 4.15
CA PRO A 43 14.44 28.24 4.30
C PRO A 43 13.80 26.86 4.13
N SER A 44 13.20 26.35 5.21
CA SER A 44 12.42 25.12 5.16
C SER A 44 11.45 25.25 3.99
N PRO A 45 11.44 24.30 3.03
CA PRO A 45 10.56 24.39 1.88
C PRO A 45 9.14 24.65 2.36
N THR A 46 8.57 25.76 1.90
CA THR A 46 7.26 26.24 2.33
C THR A 46 6.24 25.15 2.06
N GLN A 47 5.39 24.80 3.02
CA GLN A 47 4.42 23.68 2.91
C GLN A 47 3.57 23.72 1.62
N THR A 48 3.37 24.90 1.04
CA THR A 48 2.72 25.14 -0.25
C THR A 48 3.39 24.41 -1.42
N GLU A 49 4.71 24.27 -1.42
CA GLU A 49 5.46 23.60 -2.49
C GLU A 49 5.24 22.09 -2.55
N MET A 50 4.52 21.51 -1.58
CA MET A 50 4.33 20.07 -1.49
C MET A 50 2.99 19.58 -2.05
N ARG A 51 2.05 20.48 -2.34
CA ARG A 51 0.80 20.11 -3.01
C ARG A 51 1.02 19.87 -4.50
N VAL A 52 0.34 18.88 -5.04
CA VAL A 52 0.28 18.64 -6.48
C VAL A 52 -0.87 19.47 -7.05
N GLU A 53 -0.63 20.12 -8.18
CA GLU A 53 -1.67 20.90 -8.86
C GLU A 53 -2.85 19.99 -9.27
N PRO A 54 -4.10 20.34 -8.93
CA PRO A 54 -5.25 19.53 -9.25
C PRO A 54 -5.48 19.44 -10.77
N PRO A 55 -5.90 18.27 -11.31
CA PRO A 55 -6.31 18.15 -12.70
C PRO A 55 -7.57 18.98 -12.98
N ALA A 56 -7.82 19.29 -14.26
CA ALA A 56 -9.00 20.03 -14.70
C ALA A 56 -10.33 19.36 -14.30
N LEU A 57 -10.35 18.03 -14.25
CA LEU A 57 -11.46 17.23 -13.73
C LEU A 57 -10.98 16.46 -12.51
N LEU A 58 -11.63 16.71 -11.37
CA LEU A 58 -11.34 16.05 -10.11
C LEU A 58 -11.85 14.59 -10.15
N PRO A 59 -11.02 13.62 -9.73
CA PRO A 59 -11.47 12.24 -9.64
C PRO A 59 -12.58 12.09 -8.59
N GLN A 60 -13.47 11.12 -8.79
CA GLN A 60 -14.55 10.83 -7.84
C GLN A 60 -14.21 9.63 -6.96
N ALA A 61 -14.58 9.71 -5.68
CA ALA A 61 -14.46 8.61 -4.72
C ALA A 61 -15.84 8.16 -4.25
N MET A 62 -16.10 6.85 -4.29
CA MET A 62 -17.39 6.26 -3.87
C MET A 62 -17.19 5.03 -3.00
N PHE A 63 -18.11 4.78 -2.08
CA PHE A 63 -18.17 3.56 -1.27
C PHE A 63 -19.35 2.70 -1.71
N ALA A 64 -19.16 1.38 -1.75
CA ALA A 64 -20.27 0.44 -1.91
C ALA A 64 -21.27 0.58 -0.75
N PRO A 65 -22.57 0.37 -1.01
CA PRO A 65 -23.61 0.55 0.01
C PRO A 65 -23.40 -0.41 1.19
N GLY A 66 -23.62 0.08 2.41
CA GLY A 66 -23.50 -0.69 3.65
C GLY A 66 -22.11 -0.67 4.29
N LEU A 67 -21.04 -0.43 3.53
CA LEU A 67 -19.67 -0.45 4.07
C LEU A 67 -19.45 0.55 5.21
N GLU A 68 -19.99 1.76 5.09
CA GLU A 68 -19.84 2.80 6.12
C GLU A 68 -20.56 2.46 7.42
N ARG A 69 -21.66 1.70 7.33
CA ARG A 69 -22.41 1.23 8.50
C ARG A 69 -21.69 0.06 9.16
N ASP A 70 -21.20 -0.88 8.36
CA ASP A 70 -20.64 -2.14 8.83
C ASP A 70 -19.18 -1.96 9.31
N TYR A 71 -18.44 -0.99 8.76
CA TYR A 71 -17.06 -0.66 9.11
C TYR A 71 -16.84 0.87 9.28
N PRO A 72 -17.44 1.51 10.29
CA PRO A 72 -17.46 2.97 10.40
C PRO A 72 -16.07 3.58 10.59
N GLU A 73 -15.22 2.98 11.43
CA GLU A 73 -13.87 3.51 11.69
C GLU A 73 -12.95 3.40 10.47
N VAL A 74 -12.95 2.24 9.80
CA VAL A 74 -12.14 1.99 8.61
C VAL A 74 -12.62 2.87 7.46
N SER A 75 -13.93 3.02 7.28
CA SER A 75 -14.51 3.87 6.23
C SER A 75 -14.19 5.35 6.45
N ALA A 76 -14.23 5.83 7.70
CA ALA A 76 -13.84 7.18 8.05
C ALA A 76 -12.35 7.45 7.72
N PHE A 77 -11.46 6.52 8.07
CA PHE A 77 -10.04 6.61 7.70
C PHE A 77 -9.84 6.60 6.17
N LEU A 78 -10.51 5.69 5.46
CA LEU A 78 -10.43 5.62 4.00
C LEU A 78 -10.92 6.91 3.33
N ARG A 79 -11.96 7.55 3.88
CA ARG A 79 -12.44 8.84 3.38
C ARG A 79 -11.38 9.93 3.55
N GLU A 80 -10.77 10.05 4.72
CA GLU A 80 -9.67 11.00 4.97
C GLU A 80 -8.48 10.76 4.03
N PHE A 81 -8.16 9.48 3.78
CA PHE A 81 -7.11 9.08 2.85
C PHE A 81 -7.43 9.47 1.41
N LEU A 82 -8.64 9.16 0.93
CA LEU A 82 -9.08 9.50 -0.42
C LEU A 82 -9.14 11.02 -0.59
N ASP A 83 -9.68 11.74 0.37
CA ASP A 83 -9.73 13.21 0.35
C ASP A 83 -8.31 13.81 0.27
N SER A 84 -7.35 13.27 1.03
CA SER A 84 -5.95 13.69 0.94
C SER A 84 -5.34 13.45 -0.44
N CYS A 85 -5.65 12.30 -1.05
CA CYS A 85 -5.18 11.96 -2.39
C CYS A 85 -5.82 12.86 -3.46
N LEU A 86 -7.14 13.09 -3.38
CA LEU A 86 -7.90 13.92 -4.32
C LEU A 86 -7.55 15.42 -4.20
N ALA A 87 -7.13 15.86 -3.01
CA ALA A 87 -6.59 17.19 -2.79
C ALA A 87 -5.14 17.35 -3.29
N GLY A 88 -4.49 16.28 -3.77
CA GLY A 88 -3.08 16.30 -4.16
C GLY A 88 -2.12 16.53 -2.98
N ASP A 89 -2.54 16.26 -1.75
CA ASP A 89 -1.73 16.44 -0.54
C ASP A 89 -0.81 15.23 -0.31
N TYR A 90 0.33 15.25 -0.99
CA TYR A 90 1.33 14.19 -0.90
C TYR A 90 1.87 14.01 0.54
N VAL A 91 1.90 15.07 1.36
CA VAL A 91 2.40 15.02 2.74
C VAL A 91 1.43 14.30 3.66
N ALA A 92 0.13 14.59 3.54
CA ALA A 92 -0.91 13.87 4.24
C ALA A 92 -0.92 12.39 3.82
N TYR A 93 -0.89 12.12 2.51
CA TYR A 93 -0.80 10.77 1.95
C TYR A 93 0.35 9.96 2.58
N ARG A 94 1.60 10.46 2.52
CA ARG A 94 2.76 9.72 3.04
C ARG A 94 2.72 9.48 4.55
N ARG A 95 1.98 10.31 5.29
CA ARG A 95 1.81 10.12 6.75
C ARG A 95 0.84 8.98 7.06
N MET A 96 -0.10 8.68 6.17
CA MET A 96 -1.06 7.58 6.35
C MET A 96 -0.48 6.21 5.99
N VAL A 97 0.63 6.18 5.24
CA VAL A 97 1.36 4.94 4.92
C VAL A 97 2.06 4.40 6.17
N GLY A 98 1.89 3.10 6.45
CA GLY A 98 2.52 2.44 7.60
C GLY A 98 4.05 2.39 7.51
N ARG A 99 4.75 2.24 8.64
CA ARG A 99 6.22 2.35 8.68
C ARG A 99 6.95 1.29 7.88
N GLU A 100 6.37 0.10 7.75
CA GLU A 100 6.95 -1.01 6.99
C GLU A 100 6.77 -0.86 5.47
N ALA A 101 5.84 0.00 5.04
CA ALA A 101 5.59 0.26 3.63
C ALA A 101 6.32 1.52 3.16
N SER A 102 6.95 1.45 2.00
CA SER A 102 7.52 2.63 1.35
C SER A 102 6.40 3.38 0.62
N PRO A 103 6.11 4.65 0.95
CA PRO A 103 5.16 5.44 0.17
C PRO A 103 5.67 5.61 -1.25
N GLU A 104 4.74 5.75 -2.21
CA GLU A 104 5.10 6.04 -3.60
C GLU A 104 5.87 7.36 -3.70
N SER A 105 6.79 7.48 -4.67
CA SER A 105 7.50 8.74 -4.89
C SER A 105 6.53 9.87 -5.27
N ARG A 106 6.92 11.12 -5.03
CA ARG A 106 6.06 12.28 -5.33
C ARG A 106 5.70 12.36 -6.82
N GLU A 107 6.66 12.08 -7.70
CA GLU A 107 6.48 12.10 -9.15
C GLU A 107 5.48 11.04 -9.58
N ARG A 108 5.56 9.85 -8.96
CA ARG A 108 4.64 8.76 -9.24
C ARG A 108 3.25 9.01 -8.67
N PHE A 109 3.15 9.55 -7.47
CA PHE A 109 1.89 10.00 -6.88
C PHE A 109 1.21 11.02 -7.80
N ARG A 110 1.94 12.05 -8.27
CA ARG A 110 1.44 13.03 -9.22
C ARG A 110 0.95 12.39 -10.51
N ALA A 111 1.75 11.48 -11.08
CA ALA A 111 1.37 10.79 -12.33
C ALA A 111 0.08 9.97 -12.16
N ILE A 112 -0.06 9.24 -11.05
CA ILE A 112 -1.28 8.48 -10.72
C ILE A 112 -2.46 9.43 -10.53
N PHE A 113 -2.29 10.49 -9.75
CA PHE A 113 -3.34 11.47 -9.46
C PHE A 113 -3.92 12.11 -10.73
N HIS A 114 -3.07 12.49 -11.69
CA HIS A 114 -3.55 13.05 -12.96
C HIS A 114 -4.20 12.00 -13.87
N ALA A 115 -3.77 10.75 -13.79
CA ALA A 115 -4.32 9.64 -14.57
C ALA A 115 -5.62 9.07 -13.97
N LEU A 116 -5.91 9.34 -12.70
CA LEU A 116 -7.07 8.83 -12.00
C LEU A 116 -8.36 9.46 -12.52
N ASP A 117 -9.39 8.63 -12.74
CA ASP A 117 -10.74 9.06 -13.12
C ASP A 117 -11.74 8.79 -12.00
N ASN A 118 -11.85 7.52 -11.57
CA ASN A 118 -12.76 7.10 -10.52
C ASN A 118 -12.10 6.09 -9.57
N VAL A 119 -12.41 6.20 -8.27
CA VAL A 119 -12.09 5.18 -7.28
C VAL A 119 -13.35 4.77 -6.55
N ARG A 120 -13.60 3.46 -6.52
CA ARG A 120 -14.72 2.86 -5.79
C ARG A 120 -14.22 1.82 -4.81
N VAL A 121 -14.55 1.97 -3.54
CA VAL A 121 -14.32 0.95 -2.51
C VAL A 121 -15.43 -0.11 -2.63
N GLU A 122 -15.06 -1.34 -3.00
CA GLU A 122 -16.01 -2.42 -3.29
C GLU A 122 -16.34 -3.23 -2.05
N SER A 123 -15.32 -3.70 -1.33
CA SER A 123 -15.47 -4.55 -0.15
C SER A 123 -14.38 -4.27 0.88
N ILE A 124 -14.72 -4.55 2.14
CA ILE A 124 -13.80 -4.56 3.27
C ILE A 124 -13.92 -5.94 3.89
N GLU A 125 -12.82 -6.69 3.87
CA GLU A 125 -12.72 -8.04 4.41
C GLU A 125 -11.84 -8.04 5.64
N THR A 126 -12.23 -8.75 6.68
CA THR A 126 -11.38 -8.96 7.85
C THR A 126 -10.66 -10.29 7.67
N PRO A 127 -9.34 -10.30 7.37
CA PRO A 127 -8.60 -11.54 7.20
C PRO A 127 -8.69 -12.38 8.49
N ILE A 128 -8.88 -13.68 8.32
CA ILE A 128 -9.12 -14.65 9.41
C ILE A 128 -7.88 -14.82 10.32
N HIS A 129 -6.72 -14.23 9.99
CA HIS A 129 -5.47 -14.44 10.72
C HIS A 129 -5.16 -13.36 11.76
N ASP A 130 -4.89 -13.83 13.00
CA ASP A 130 -4.05 -13.39 14.15
C ASP A 130 -3.61 -11.93 14.38
N GLN A 131 -3.78 -10.99 13.45
CA GLN A 131 -3.52 -9.58 13.69
C GLN A 131 -4.85 -8.89 14.03
N PRO A 132 -5.07 -8.50 15.30
CA PRO A 132 -6.26 -7.72 15.64
C PRO A 132 -6.26 -6.43 14.81
N GLU A 133 -7.45 -6.03 14.34
CA GLU A 133 -7.69 -4.74 13.66
C GLU A 133 -6.92 -4.57 12.34
N THR A 134 -6.87 -5.64 11.54
CA THR A 134 -6.41 -5.60 10.15
C THR A 134 -7.58 -5.86 9.22
N HIS A 135 -7.66 -5.11 8.12
CA HIS A 135 -8.68 -5.22 7.09
C HIS A 135 -8.04 -5.19 5.70
N VAL A 136 -8.55 -6.02 4.79
CA VAL A 136 -8.22 -5.99 3.36
C VAL A 136 -9.32 -5.21 2.67
N VAL A 137 -8.97 -4.13 2.00
CA VAL A 137 -9.88 -3.25 1.29
C VAL A 137 -9.68 -3.46 -0.20
N ILE A 138 -10.74 -3.88 -0.89
CA ILE A 138 -10.72 -4.05 -2.35
C ILE A 138 -11.30 -2.79 -2.99
N CYS A 139 -10.51 -2.17 -3.85
CA CYS A 139 -10.88 -0.96 -4.58
C CYS A 139 -10.90 -1.24 -6.08
N HIS A 140 -11.93 -0.77 -6.75
CA HIS A 140 -11.97 -0.61 -8.20
C HIS A 140 -11.42 0.76 -8.57
N VAL A 141 -10.44 0.80 -9.46
CA VAL A 141 -9.78 2.04 -9.90
C VAL A 141 -9.91 2.16 -11.41
N ALA A 142 -10.60 3.20 -11.86
CA ALA A 142 -10.67 3.61 -13.24
C ALA A 142 -9.67 4.74 -13.51
N MET A 143 -8.94 4.59 -14.60
CA MET A 143 -7.95 5.53 -15.11
C MET A 143 -8.47 6.19 -16.37
N LYS A 144 -8.10 7.44 -16.61
CA LYS A 144 -8.43 8.19 -17.82
C LYS A 144 -7.92 7.46 -19.06
N GLU A 145 -8.78 7.39 -20.07
CA GLU A 145 -8.43 6.85 -21.39
C GLU A 145 -7.24 7.61 -21.99
N GLY A 146 -6.31 6.89 -22.62
CA GLY A 146 -5.12 7.46 -23.25
C GLY A 146 -4.02 7.93 -22.29
N SER A 147 -4.20 7.82 -20.96
CA SER A 147 -3.11 8.08 -20.02
C SER A 147 -1.99 7.05 -20.16
N GLN A 148 -0.73 7.46 -19.96
CA GLN A 148 0.42 6.55 -20.00
C GLN A 148 0.30 5.39 -18.99
N ILE A 149 -0.42 5.62 -17.89
CA ILE A 149 -0.67 4.60 -16.87
C ILE A 149 -1.73 3.62 -17.34
N SER A 150 -2.84 4.09 -17.94
CA SER A 150 -3.89 3.20 -18.44
C SER A 150 -3.39 2.32 -19.58
N LEU A 151 -2.55 2.85 -20.48
CA LEU A 151 -1.92 2.06 -21.54
C LEU A 151 -1.05 0.91 -21.02
N ARG A 152 -0.44 1.07 -19.83
CA ARG A 152 0.46 0.05 -19.25
C ARG A 152 -0.25 -0.93 -18.33
N ARG A 153 -1.38 -0.53 -17.73
CA ARG A 153 -2.01 -1.26 -16.62
C ARG A 153 -3.50 -1.57 -16.85
N GLY A 154 -4.05 -1.21 -18.00
CA GLY A 154 -5.49 -1.24 -18.25
C GLY A 154 -6.18 0.05 -17.82
N ALA A 155 -7.32 0.33 -18.46
CA ALA A 155 -8.19 1.46 -18.12
C ALA A 155 -8.88 1.25 -16.77
N GLU A 156 -9.20 0.02 -16.42
CA GLU A 156 -9.84 -0.37 -15.18
C GLU A 156 -9.03 -1.47 -14.51
N ARG A 157 -8.93 -1.41 -13.18
CA ARG A 157 -8.26 -2.46 -12.41
C ARG A 157 -8.81 -2.55 -10.99
N ARG A 158 -8.75 -3.74 -10.41
CA ARG A 158 -9.04 -3.96 -9.00
C ARG A 158 -7.73 -4.04 -8.23
N VAL A 159 -7.69 -3.45 -7.05
CA VAL A 159 -6.50 -3.44 -6.19
C VAL A 159 -6.90 -3.72 -4.76
N ALA A 160 -6.09 -4.51 -4.06
CA ALA A 160 -6.24 -4.70 -2.63
C ALA A 160 -5.22 -3.83 -1.86
N ILE A 161 -5.71 -3.17 -0.82
CA ILE A 161 -4.94 -2.38 0.13
C ILE A 161 -5.16 -2.96 1.52
N LEU A 162 -4.11 -3.05 2.33
CA LEU A 162 -4.21 -3.44 3.72
C LEU A 162 -4.40 -2.18 4.58
N VAL A 163 -5.41 -2.18 5.44
CA VAL A 163 -5.64 -1.15 6.46
C VAL A 163 -5.48 -1.80 7.82
N PHE A 164 -4.63 -1.24 8.68
CA PHE A 164 -4.31 -1.82 9.98
C PHE A 164 -3.97 -0.74 11.00
N ARG A 165 -3.97 -1.09 12.28
CA ARG A 165 -3.62 -0.16 13.36
C ARG A 165 -2.15 -0.26 13.76
N GLU A 166 -1.46 0.87 13.74
CA GLU A 166 -0.06 1.02 14.13
C GLU A 166 0.06 2.16 15.13
N ASP A 167 0.59 1.89 16.32
CA ASP A 167 0.69 2.86 17.43
C ASP A 167 -0.66 3.58 17.73
N GLY A 168 -1.76 2.83 17.65
CA GLY A 168 -3.11 3.34 17.89
C GLY A 168 -3.73 4.15 16.75
N GLN A 169 -3.00 4.37 15.65
CA GLN A 169 -3.46 5.10 14.46
C GLN A 169 -3.70 4.15 13.29
N TRP A 170 -4.71 4.44 12.47
CA TRP A 170 -4.94 3.72 11.22
C TRP A 170 -3.84 4.03 10.21
N ARG A 171 -3.37 2.99 9.53
CA ARG A 171 -2.34 3.05 8.48
C ARG A 171 -2.75 2.20 7.29
N LEU A 172 -2.11 2.47 6.15
CA LEU A 172 -2.26 1.69 4.95
C LEU A 172 -0.93 1.11 4.45
N ALA A 173 -1.01 -0.05 3.81
CA ALA A 173 0.08 -0.66 3.06
C ALA A 173 -0.48 -1.38 1.82
N PRO A 174 0.33 -1.61 0.77
CA PRO A 174 -0.06 -2.50 -0.31
C PRO A 174 -0.42 -3.89 0.23
N ALA A 175 -1.55 -4.46 -0.21
CA ALA A 175 -1.87 -5.81 0.22
C ALA A 175 -0.89 -6.83 -0.40
N PRO A 176 -0.50 -7.88 0.36
CA PRO A 176 0.28 -8.98 -0.17
C PRO A 176 -0.34 -9.61 -1.43
N PRO A 177 0.47 -10.18 -2.36
CA PRO A 177 -0.04 -10.73 -3.63
C PRO A 177 -1.18 -11.74 -3.49
N LYS A 178 -1.20 -12.54 -2.42
CA LYS A 178 -2.27 -13.51 -2.14
C LYS A 178 -3.65 -12.90 -1.91
N PHE A 179 -3.72 -11.61 -1.58
CA PHE A 179 -4.96 -10.85 -1.38
C PHE A 179 -5.27 -9.94 -2.56
N GLN A 180 -4.37 -9.83 -3.55
CA GLN A 180 -4.67 -9.05 -4.73
C GLN A 180 -5.78 -9.77 -5.52
N PRO A 181 -6.83 -9.05 -5.93
CA PRO A 181 -7.87 -9.63 -6.78
C PRO A 181 -7.22 -10.11 -8.07
N ARG A 182 -7.55 -11.33 -8.50
CA ARG A 182 -7.20 -11.81 -9.83
C ARG A 182 -8.03 -11.04 -10.85
N ASP A 183 -7.42 -10.62 -11.95
CA ASP A 183 -8.17 -9.98 -13.02
C ASP A 183 -9.16 -11.02 -13.60
N ALA A 184 -10.39 -10.60 -13.89
CA ALA A 184 -11.47 -11.51 -14.32
C ALA A 184 -11.10 -12.33 -15.58
N GLN A 185 -10.17 -11.81 -16.40
CA GLN A 185 -9.64 -12.51 -17.56
C GLN A 185 -8.82 -13.76 -17.18
N GLU A 186 -8.14 -13.76 -16.04
CA GLU A 186 -7.39 -14.93 -15.55
C GLU A 186 -8.32 -15.98 -14.94
N GLN A 187 -9.40 -15.55 -14.28
CA GLN A 187 -10.39 -16.47 -13.70
C GLN A 187 -11.12 -17.28 -14.77
N ALA A 188 -11.39 -16.69 -15.94
CA ALA A 188 -12.04 -17.38 -17.05
C ALA A 188 -11.19 -18.50 -17.68
N VAL A 189 -9.86 -18.48 -17.49
CA VAL A 189 -8.94 -19.49 -18.04
C VAL A 189 -8.79 -20.68 -17.09
N GLU A 190 -8.91 -20.47 -15.78
CA GLU A 190 -8.75 -21.52 -14.76
C GLU A 190 -10.01 -22.36 -14.58
N GLU A 191 -11.19 -21.84 -14.94
CA GLU A 191 -12.47 -22.58 -14.93
C GLU A 191 -12.74 -23.37 -16.22
N GLN A 192 -11.84 -23.39 -17.19
CA GLN A 192 -11.93 -24.39 -18.26
C GLN A 192 -11.54 -25.75 -17.68
N PRO A 193 -12.49 -26.71 -17.54
CA PRO A 193 -12.12 -28.07 -17.18
C PRO A 193 -11.12 -28.57 -18.22
N ASP A 194 -10.04 -29.21 -17.75
CA ASP A 194 -9.02 -29.82 -18.59
C ASP A 194 -9.67 -30.58 -19.76
N ALA A 195 -9.74 -29.94 -20.92
CA ALA A 195 -10.20 -30.58 -22.14
C ALA A 195 -9.20 -31.63 -22.64
N ASN A 196 -8.10 -31.85 -21.89
CA ASN A 196 -7.16 -32.94 -22.09
C ASN A 196 -7.69 -34.32 -21.67
N ASP A 197 -8.88 -34.41 -21.06
CA ASP A 197 -9.54 -35.72 -20.82
C ASP A 197 -10.41 -36.19 -22.01
N LEU A 198 -10.33 -35.48 -23.16
CA LEU A 198 -10.90 -35.90 -24.44
C LEU A 198 -9.83 -35.96 -25.53
N ALA A 199 -8.67 -36.58 -25.24
CA ALA A 199 -7.91 -37.16 -26.33
C ALA A 199 -8.83 -38.18 -27.02
N PRO A 200 -9.14 -38.03 -28.33
CA PRO A 200 -9.88 -39.06 -29.04
C PRO A 200 -9.10 -40.36 -28.91
N ASP A 201 -9.76 -41.42 -28.46
CA ASP A 201 -9.18 -42.76 -28.44
C ASP A 201 -8.94 -43.16 -29.91
N TYR A 202 -7.71 -42.94 -30.36
CA TYR A 202 -7.32 -43.17 -31.74
C TYR A 202 -6.96 -44.65 -31.90
N ALA A 203 -7.84 -45.40 -32.56
CA ALA A 203 -7.71 -46.85 -32.78
C ALA A 203 -6.51 -47.29 -33.66
N TRP A 204 -5.54 -46.43 -33.94
CA TRP A 204 -4.37 -46.77 -34.76
C TRP A 204 -3.12 -47.13 -33.96
N THR A 205 -3.19 -47.18 -32.62
CA THR A 205 -2.05 -47.55 -31.76
C THR A 205 -1.78 -49.05 -31.65
N ASP A 206 -2.62 -49.93 -32.22
CA ASP A 206 -2.49 -51.38 -32.07
C ASP A 206 -1.62 -52.08 -33.13
N ASP A 207 -1.19 -51.40 -34.20
CA ASP A 207 -0.54 -52.06 -35.36
C ASP A 207 0.99 -51.90 -35.45
N ILE A 208 1.68 -51.48 -34.38
CA ILE A 208 3.16 -51.39 -34.37
C ILE A 208 3.74 -52.28 -33.28
N ASP A 209 3.63 -53.60 -33.47
CA ASP A 209 4.66 -54.55 -33.03
C ASP A 209 4.35 -55.95 -33.62
N SER A 210 4.99 -56.27 -34.76
CA SER A 210 5.29 -57.63 -35.23
C SER A 210 6.30 -57.60 -36.38
#